data_AF-A0A841EPI3-F1
#
_entry.id   AF-A0A841EPI3-F1
#
_cell.length_a   1.000
_cell.length_b   1.000
_cell.length_c   1.000
_cell.angle_alpha   90.00
_cell.angle_beta   90.00
_cell.angle_gamma   90.00
#
_symmetry.space_group_name_H-M   'P 1'
#
loop_
_entity.id
_entity.type
_entity.pdbx_description
1 polymer ?
#
loop_
_entity_poly.entity_id
_entity_poly.type
_entity_poly.pdbx_seq_one_letter_code
_entity_poly.pdbx_strand_id
1 'polypeptide(L)'
;MDTDDTPRRSAAPAAGRDHTTEQPVLRECAWCGAEIHLTPRARHQIYCSRSCRQRAYELRTAQERRDADAAAGRARSAEDGPVREVVERHTVRVHTRTRSAPVRSPKPAAPAGAGVDLRARAVQAHLEAVAAAVADGRIRSHDHDRVWRGMRALMNALDSAHPGGLDALTGRR
;
A
#
# COMPACT_ATOMS: atom_id res chain seq x y z
N MET A 1 -106.56 -6.73 24.17
CA MET A 1 -106.01 -7.99 23.64
C MET A 1 -105.40 -7.60 22.31
N ASP A 2 -104.13 -7.19 22.32
CA ASP A 2 -103.40 -6.81 21.12
C ASP A 2 -102.03 -7.45 21.22
N THR A 3 -101.89 -8.62 20.58
CA THR A 3 -100.63 -9.33 20.37
C THR A 3 -99.92 -8.66 19.20
N ASP A 4 -98.96 -7.80 19.55
CA ASP A 4 -98.02 -7.20 18.61
C ASP A 4 -96.90 -8.23 18.34
N ASP A 5 -97.15 -9.14 17.39
CA ASP A 5 -96.19 -10.13 16.90
C ASP A 5 -95.36 -9.51 15.77
N THR A 6 -94.29 -8.80 16.15
CA THR A 6 -93.29 -8.29 15.21
C THR A 6 -92.25 -9.39 14.93
N PRO A 7 -92.11 -9.89 13.69
CA PRO A 7 -91.11 -10.92 13.39
C PRO A 7 -89.69 -10.35 13.51
N ARG A 8 -88.90 -10.92 14.42
CA ARG A 8 -87.45 -10.73 14.51
C ARG A 8 -86.80 -11.15 13.19
N ARG A 9 -86.43 -10.17 12.35
CA ARG A 9 -85.52 -10.39 11.22
C ARG A 9 -84.15 -10.79 11.77
N SER A 10 -83.82 -12.06 11.67
CA SER A 10 -82.45 -12.55 11.84
C SER A 10 -81.57 -11.90 10.78
N ALA A 11 -80.69 -11.00 11.20
CA ALA A 11 -79.68 -10.42 10.32
C ALA A 11 -78.72 -11.54 9.86
N ALA A 12 -78.55 -11.66 8.54
CA ALA A 12 -77.60 -12.58 7.93
C ALA A 12 -76.17 -12.27 8.42
N PRO A 13 -75.29 -13.28 8.56
CA PRO A 13 -73.89 -13.05 8.92
C PRO A 13 -73.25 -12.16 7.85
N ALA A 14 -72.62 -11.07 8.28
CA ALA A 14 -71.85 -10.20 7.39
C ALA A 14 -70.78 -11.05 6.69
N ALA A 15 -70.85 -11.11 5.36
CA ALA A 15 -69.82 -11.76 4.55
C ALA A 15 -68.47 -11.09 4.86
N GLY A 16 -67.58 -11.83 5.53
CA GLY A 16 -66.21 -11.40 5.76
C GLY A 16 -65.53 -11.18 4.42
N ARG A 17 -64.98 -9.99 4.20
CA ARG A 17 -64.07 -9.77 3.07
C ARG A 17 -62.72 -10.33 3.46
N ASP A 18 -62.30 -11.39 2.78
CA ASP A 18 -60.94 -11.89 2.90
C ASP A 18 -60.00 -10.90 2.23
N HIS A 19 -59.02 -10.41 3.00
CA HIS A 19 -57.95 -9.57 2.50
C HIS A 19 -56.67 -10.40 2.44
N THR A 20 -56.13 -10.58 1.24
CA THR A 20 -54.82 -11.20 1.03
C THR A 20 -53.76 -10.10 0.99
N THR A 21 -52.72 -10.22 1.81
CA THR A 21 -51.56 -9.34 1.78
C THR A 21 -50.30 -10.15 1.48
N GLU A 22 -49.61 -9.76 0.42
CA GLU A 22 -48.30 -10.33 0.08
C GLU A 22 -47.21 -9.46 0.68
N GLN A 23 -46.28 -10.06 1.44
CA GLN A 23 -45.17 -9.35 2.05
C GLN A 23 -43.84 -10.04 1.73
N PRO A 24 -42.82 -9.28 1.28
CA PRO A 24 -41.50 -9.84 1.06
C PRO A 24 -40.86 -10.17 2.40
N VAL A 25 -40.47 -11.44 2.59
CA VAL A 25 -39.81 -11.94 3.81
C VAL A 25 -38.29 -11.95 3.70
N LEU A 26 -37.76 -11.87 2.48
CA LEU A 26 -36.34 -11.97 2.16
C LEU A 26 -35.97 -10.93 1.10
N ARG A 27 -34.76 -10.40 1.21
CA ARG A 27 -34.16 -9.48 0.24
C ARG A 27 -32.65 -9.60 0.28
N GLU A 28 -31.98 -9.42 -0.84
CA GLU A 28 -30.52 -9.36 -0.88
C GLU A 28 -30.00 -7.96 -0.55
N CYS A 29 -28.86 -7.90 0.13
CA CYS A 29 -28.17 -6.66 0.42
C CYS A 29 -27.66 -6.01 -0.86
N ALA A 30 -28.04 -4.75 -1.09
CA ALA A 30 -27.62 -4.00 -2.29
C ALA A 30 -26.10 -3.74 -2.40
N TRP A 31 -25.31 -4.06 -1.37
CA TRP A 31 -23.84 -3.91 -1.38
C TRP A 31 -23.11 -5.24 -1.52
N CYS A 32 -23.42 -6.23 -0.67
CA CYS A 32 -22.68 -7.50 -0.64
C CYS A 32 -23.48 -8.72 -1.12
N GLY A 33 -24.76 -8.56 -1.45
CA GLY A 33 -25.64 -9.65 -1.85
C GLY A 33 -26.12 -10.55 -0.71
N ALA A 34 -25.67 -10.34 0.53
CA ALA A 34 -26.10 -11.16 1.67
C ALA A 34 -27.61 -11.07 1.91
N GLU A 35 -28.22 -12.19 2.30
CA GLU A 35 -29.65 -12.27 2.60
C GLU A 35 -30.02 -11.41 3.82
N ILE A 36 -31.16 -10.72 3.70
CA ILE A 36 -31.76 -9.87 4.72
C ILE A 36 -33.18 -10.40 4.94
N HIS A 37 -33.42 -10.95 6.12
CA HIS A 37 -34.77 -11.29 6.55
C HIS A 37 -35.54 -10.02 6.90
N LEU A 38 -36.62 -9.78 6.18
CA LEU A 38 -37.49 -8.62 6.38
C LEU A 38 -38.53 -8.96 7.45
N THR A 39 -38.60 -8.11 8.47
CA THR A 39 -39.70 -8.19 9.45
C THR A 39 -40.85 -7.29 9.00
N PRO A 40 -42.10 -7.74 9.13
CA PRO A 40 -43.26 -7.05 8.55
C PRO A 40 -43.57 -5.68 9.15
N ARG A 41 -42.96 -5.34 10.30
CA ARG A 41 -43.10 -4.03 10.96
C ARG A 41 -41.85 -3.14 10.86
N ALA A 42 -40.75 -3.63 10.28
CA ALA A 42 -39.54 -2.84 10.16
C ALA A 42 -39.54 -1.96 8.90
N ARG A 43 -38.83 -0.83 8.97
CA ARG A 43 -38.48 -0.06 7.77
C ARG A 43 -37.75 -0.97 6.78
N HIS A 44 -38.09 -0.85 5.51
CA HIS A 44 -37.49 -1.62 4.41
C HIS A 44 -35.96 -1.47 4.43
N GLN A 45 -35.27 -2.49 4.93
CA GLN A 45 -33.83 -2.49 5.04
C GLN A 45 -33.23 -2.85 3.68
N ILE A 46 -32.28 -2.03 3.22
CA ILE A 46 -31.59 -2.20 1.91
C ILE A 46 -30.21 -2.85 2.09
N TYR A 47 -29.64 -2.72 3.30
CA TYR A 47 -28.28 -3.18 3.61
C TYR A 47 -28.30 -4.05 4.86
N CYS A 48 -27.58 -5.18 4.83
CA CYS A 48 -27.51 -6.12 5.95
C CYS A 48 -26.83 -5.52 7.20
N SER A 49 -26.05 -4.45 7.02
CA SER A 49 -25.25 -3.85 8.10
C SER A 49 -24.96 -2.36 7.86
N ARG A 50 -24.59 -1.66 8.93
CA ARG A 50 -24.12 -0.27 8.87
C ARG A 50 -22.88 -0.12 7.99
N SER A 51 -21.97 -1.10 8.01
CA SER A 51 -20.76 -1.08 7.19
C SER A 51 -21.09 -1.16 5.69
N CYS A 52 -22.02 -2.02 5.28
CA CYS A 52 -22.48 -2.11 3.90
C CYS A 52 -23.15 -0.81 3.43
N ARG A 53 -23.97 -0.20 4.29
CA ARG A 53 -24.57 1.13 4.03
C ARG A 53 -23.49 2.21 3.87
N GLN A 54 -22.48 2.21 4.74
CA GLN A 54 -21.39 3.17 4.72
C GLN A 54 -20.57 3.06 3.44
N ARG A 55 -20.18 1.84 3.03
CA ARG A 55 -19.46 1.60 1.77
C ARG A 55 -20.25 2.03 0.55
N ALA A 56 -21.56 1.74 0.51
CA ALA A 56 -22.43 2.20 -0.58
C ALA A 56 -22.56 3.74 -0.62
N TYR A 57 -22.50 4.41 0.52
CA TYR A 57 -22.46 5.87 0.58
C TYR A 57 -21.11 6.42 0.12
N GLU A 58 -20.00 5.82 0.55
CA GLU A 58 -18.65 6.19 0.15
C GLU A 58 -18.44 6.03 -1.35
N LEU A 59 -18.89 4.93 -1.95
CA LEU A 59 -18.79 4.72 -3.40
C LEU A 59 -19.52 5.82 -4.18
N ARG A 60 -20.76 6.14 -3.77
CA ARG A 60 -21.56 7.20 -4.43
C ARG A 60 -20.91 8.56 -4.31
N THR A 61 -20.48 8.91 -3.11
CA THR A 61 -19.88 10.24 -2.84
C THR A 61 -18.45 10.35 -3.34
N ALA A 62 -17.72 9.23 -3.54
CA ALA A 62 -16.37 9.26 -4.10
C ALA A 62 -16.38 9.79 -5.54
N GLN A 63 -17.38 9.44 -6.34
CA GLN A 63 -17.51 9.97 -7.69
C GLN A 63 -17.82 11.47 -7.66
N GLU A 64 -18.80 11.89 -6.87
CA GLU A 64 -19.15 13.32 -6.72
C GLU A 64 -17.95 14.16 -6.26
N ARG A 65 -17.14 13.66 -5.32
CA ARG A 65 -15.92 14.34 -4.88
C ARG A 65 -14.88 14.42 -5.99
N ARG A 66 -14.66 13.35 -6.74
CA ARG A 66 -13.74 13.37 -7.90
C ARG A 66 -14.19 14.37 -8.95
N ASP A 67 -15.48 14.39 -9.25
CA ASP A 67 -16.06 15.31 -10.24
C ASP A 67 -15.94 16.76 -9.74
N ALA A 68 -16.18 17.03 -8.45
CA ALA A 68 -16.00 18.33 -7.85
C ALA A 68 -14.53 18.79 -7.82
N ASP A 69 -13.58 17.88 -7.55
CA ASP A 69 -12.15 18.18 -7.59
C ASP A 69 -11.65 18.40 -9.01
N ALA A 70 -12.15 17.67 -10.00
CA ALA A 70 -11.88 17.91 -11.41
C ALA A 70 -12.44 19.26 -11.86
N ALA A 71 -13.70 19.57 -11.53
CA ALA A 71 -14.32 20.86 -11.84
C ALA A 71 -13.61 22.05 -11.17
N ALA A 72 -13.05 21.85 -9.98
CA ALA A 72 -12.25 22.85 -9.27
C ALA A 72 -10.77 22.88 -9.69
N GLY A 73 -10.36 22.04 -10.66
CA GLY A 73 -8.97 21.95 -11.12
C GLY A 73 -7.97 21.42 -10.08
N ARG A 74 -8.44 20.80 -8.99
CA ARG A 74 -7.61 20.16 -7.95
C ARG A 74 -7.22 18.73 -8.30
N ALA A 75 -7.96 18.08 -9.19
CA ALA A 75 -7.67 16.76 -9.71
C ALA A 75 -7.57 16.79 -11.23
N ARG A 76 -6.77 15.87 -11.80
CA ARG A 76 -6.72 15.69 -13.25
C ARG A 76 -8.05 15.14 -13.76
N SER A 77 -8.51 15.71 -14.85
CA SER A 77 -9.70 15.27 -15.57
C SER A 77 -9.39 14.09 -16.49
N ALA A 78 -10.44 13.45 -16.99
CA ALA A 78 -10.30 12.44 -18.04
C ALA A 78 -9.75 13.06 -19.36
N GLU A 79 -9.95 14.36 -19.57
CA GLU A 79 -9.50 15.10 -20.75
C GLU A 79 -7.99 15.36 -20.76
N ASP A 80 -7.34 15.40 -19.59
CA ASP A 80 -5.89 15.62 -19.45
C ASP A 80 -5.03 14.47 -20.02
N GLY A 81 -5.66 13.42 -20.56
CA GLY A 81 -5.01 12.24 -21.14
C GLY A 81 -4.24 11.41 -20.11
N PRO A 82 -3.73 10.21 -20.42
CA PRO A 82 -2.92 9.45 -19.47
C PRO A 82 -1.62 10.18 -19.12
N VAL A 83 -1.06 9.90 -17.93
CA VAL A 83 0.27 10.39 -17.55
C VAL A 83 1.28 9.88 -18.57
N ARG A 84 1.95 10.81 -19.27
CA ARG A 84 2.99 10.48 -20.23
C ARG A 84 4.33 10.51 -19.53
N GLU A 85 4.94 9.35 -19.38
CA GLU A 85 6.32 9.24 -18.92
C GLU A 85 7.26 9.33 -20.13
N VAL A 86 8.10 10.36 -20.16
CA VAL A 86 9.14 10.51 -21.19
C VAL A 86 10.41 9.84 -20.65
N VAL A 87 10.74 8.67 -21.19
CA VAL A 87 11.94 7.92 -20.81
C VAL A 87 13.08 8.30 -21.76
N GLU A 88 14.05 9.06 -21.26
CA GLU A 88 15.29 9.34 -21.98
C GLU A 88 16.23 8.13 -21.92
N ARG A 89 16.57 7.57 -23.08
CA ARG A 89 17.49 6.43 -23.18
C ARG A 89 18.89 6.91 -23.53
N HIS A 90 19.78 6.92 -22.54
CA HIS A 90 21.21 7.10 -22.78
C HIS A 90 21.86 5.80 -23.22
N THR A 91 22.44 5.79 -24.42
CA THR A 91 23.17 4.62 -24.95
C THR A 91 24.66 4.84 -24.75
N VAL A 92 25.26 4.15 -23.78
CA VAL A 92 26.72 4.19 -23.55
C VAL A 92 27.38 3.15 -24.44
N ARG A 93 28.12 3.60 -25.46
CA ARG A 93 28.98 2.73 -26.26
C ARG A 93 30.36 2.64 -25.63
N VAL A 94 30.67 1.50 -25.05
CA VAL A 94 32.01 1.18 -24.54
C VAL A 94 32.85 0.70 -25.72
N HIS A 95 33.80 1.52 -26.17
CA HIS A 95 34.78 1.13 -27.17
C HIS A 95 36.01 0.52 -26.50
N THR A 96 36.14 -0.80 -26.59
CA THR A 96 37.38 -1.49 -26.23
C THR A 96 38.37 -1.30 -27.38
N ARG A 97 39.31 -0.37 -27.21
CA ARG A 97 40.46 -0.25 -28.12
C ARG A 97 41.52 -1.27 -27.72
N THR A 98 41.75 -2.27 -28.57
CA THR A 98 42.99 -3.05 -28.56
C THR A 98 44.13 -2.12 -29.02
N ARG A 99 44.81 -1.50 -28.07
CA ARG A 99 46.14 -0.94 -28.34
C ARG A 99 47.09 -2.11 -28.46
N SER A 100 47.81 -2.23 -29.57
CA SER A 100 49.06 -3.00 -29.59
C SER A 100 49.90 -2.50 -28.44
N ALA A 101 50.16 -3.39 -27.48
CA ALA A 101 50.87 -3.04 -26.26
C ALA A 101 52.27 -2.54 -26.65
N PRO A 102 52.70 -1.33 -26.26
CA PRO A 102 54.13 -1.11 -26.12
C PRO A 102 54.65 -2.18 -25.17
N VAL A 103 55.81 -2.77 -25.46
CA VAL A 103 56.48 -3.75 -24.58
C VAL A 103 56.41 -3.21 -23.17
N ARG A 104 55.51 -3.80 -22.39
CA ARG A 104 55.20 -3.32 -21.05
C ARG A 104 56.36 -3.84 -20.22
N SER A 105 57.28 -2.96 -19.84
CA SER A 105 58.20 -3.26 -18.74
C SER A 105 57.36 -3.92 -17.64
N PRO A 106 57.81 -5.05 -17.07
CA PRO A 106 57.03 -5.73 -16.04
C PRO A 106 56.64 -4.70 -15.00
N LYS A 107 55.32 -4.49 -14.86
CA LYS A 107 54.77 -3.66 -13.79
C LYS A 107 55.45 -4.21 -12.52
N PRO A 108 56.19 -3.39 -11.74
CA PRO A 108 56.73 -3.87 -10.49
C PRO A 108 55.56 -4.51 -9.74
N ALA A 109 55.77 -5.75 -9.26
CA ALA A 109 54.78 -6.46 -8.49
C ALA A 109 54.15 -5.44 -7.53
N ALA A 110 52.82 -5.31 -7.55
CA ALA A 110 52.14 -4.50 -6.55
C ALA A 110 52.77 -4.90 -5.21
N PRO A 111 53.18 -3.93 -4.36
CA PRO A 111 53.77 -4.29 -3.09
C PRO A 111 52.84 -5.30 -2.44
N ALA A 112 53.37 -6.48 -2.12
CA ALA A 112 52.64 -7.49 -1.37
C ALA A 112 51.96 -6.74 -0.23
N GLY A 113 50.62 -6.79 -0.23
CA GLY A 113 49.78 -5.80 0.44
C GLY A 113 50.33 -5.49 1.82
N ALA A 114 50.60 -4.21 2.08
CA ALA A 114 50.76 -3.75 3.45
C ALA A 114 49.53 -4.27 4.19
N GLY A 115 49.75 -5.18 5.14
CA GLY A 115 48.65 -5.82 5.86
C GLY A 115 47.72 -4.75 6.40
N VAL A 116 46.44 -4.84 6.06
CA VAL A 116 45.45 -3.94 6.64
C VAL A 116 45.41 -4.28 8.13
N ASP A 117 45.69 -3.30 8.99
CA ASP A 117 45.54 -3.50 10.44
C ASP A 117 44.04 -3.64 10.74
N LEU A 118 43.62 -4.87 11.04
CA LEU A 118 42.23 -5.23 11.34
C LEU A 118 41.87 -5.06 12.82
N ARG A 119 42.78 -4.54 13.66
CA ARG A 119 42.42 -4.19 15.04
C ARG A 119 41.32 -3.13 15.02
N ALA A 120 40.34 -3.28 15.92
CA ALA A 120 39.15 -2.41 15.97
C ALA A 120 39.50 -0.91 15.95
N ARG A 121 40.55 -0.50 16.68
CA ARG A 121 41.01 0.90 16.71
C ARG A 121 41.55 1.40 15.37
N ALA A 122 42.27 0.56 14.63
CA ALA A 122 42.82 0.92 13.32
C ALA A 122 41.70 0.99 12.26
N VAL A 123 40.75 0.06 12.31
CA VAL A 123 39.57 0.06 11.45
C VAL A 123 38.70 1.29 11.72
N GLN A 124 38.46 1.62 12.99
CA GLN A 124 37.71 2.83 13.36
C GLN A 124 38.39 4.10 12.83
N ALA A 125 39.69 4.27 13.06
CA ALA A 125 40.44 5.43 12.57
C ALA A 125 40.39 5.54 11.04
N HIS A 126 40.42 4.40 10.33
CA HIS A 126 40.28 4.39 8.87
C HIS A 126 38.88 4.84 8.42
N LEU A 127 37.81 4.38 9.09
CA LEU A 127 36.44 4.78 8.78
C LEU A 127 36.21 6.27 9.05
N GLU A 128 36.75 6.81 10.14
CA GLU A 128 36.71 8.25 10.45
C GLU A 128 37.47 9.08 9.39
N ALA A 129 38.63 8.61 8.94
CA ALA A 129 39.39 9.27 7.87
C ALA A 129 38.63 9.27 6.54
N VAL A 130 37.92 8.18 6.21
CA VAL A 130 37.03 8.10 5.05
C VAL A 130 35.86 9.07 5.19
N ALA A 131 35.22 9.13 6.37
CA ALA A 131 34.12 10.07 6.62
C ALA A 131 34.55 11.53 6.44
N ALA A 132 35.71 11.91 6.98
CA ALA A 132 36.29 13.23 6.78
C ALA A 132 36.57 13.52 5.30
N ALA A 133 37.11 12.55 4.56
CA ALA A 133 37.38 12.71 3.13
C ALA A 133 36.11 12.87 2.27
N VAL A 134 34.99 12.27 2.67
CA VAL A 134 33.68 12.51 2.04
C VAL A 134 33.20 13.93 2.36
N ALA A 135 33.26 14.35 3.62
CA ALA A 135 32.81 15.68 4.05
C ALA A 135 33.61 16.81 3.39
N ASP A 136 34.93 16.63 3.24
CA ASP A 136 35.84 17.57 2.57
C ASP A 136 35.68 17.59 1.03
N GLY A 137 34.84 16.72 0.46
CA GLY A 137 34.69 16.58 -1.00
C GLY A 137 35.92 15.97 -1.70
N ARG A 138 36.85 15.37 -0.96
CA ARG A 138 38.03 14.69 -1.52
C ARG A 138 37.66 13.38 -2.22
N ILE A 139 36.51 12.79 -1.85
CA ILE A 139 35.91 11.63 -2.52
C ILE A 139 34.78 12.10 -3.43
N ARG A 140 34.91 11.82 -4.72
CA ARG A 140 33.94 12.23 -5.75
C ARG A 140 32.62 11.46 -5.62
N SER A 141 31.53 12.03 -6.10
CA SER A 141 30.18 11.44 -5.97
C SER A 141 30.04 10.04 -6.59
N HIS A 142 30.79 9.72 -7.65
CA HIS A 142 30.78 8.37 -8.24
C HIS A 142 31.53 7.33 -7.39
N ASP A 143 32.43 7.76 -6.51
CA ASP A 143 33.14 6.89 -5.57
C ASP A 143 32.34 6.65 -4.28
N HIS A 144 31.28 7.44 -4.03
CA HIS A 144 30.38 7.24 -2.88
C HIS A 144 29.69 5.89 -2.93
N ASP A 145 29.32 5.40 -4.13
CA ASP A 145 28.74 4.06 -4.31
C ASP A 145 29.71 2.95 -3.86
N ARG A 146 31.00 3.12 -4.15
CA ARG A 146 32.03 2.15 -3.74
C ARG A 146 32.19 2.12 -2.21
N VAL A 147 32.17 3.29 -1.57
CA VAL A 147 32.21 3.41 -0.10
C VAL A 147 30.95 2.77 0.52
N TRP A 148 29.77 3.06 -0.04
CA TRP A 148 28.49 2.49 0.42
C TRP A 148 28.45 0.97 0.32
N ARG A 149 28.92 0.40 -0.80
CA ARG A 149 29.01 -1.06 -0.97
C ARG A 149 29.92 -1.69 0.08
N GLY A 150 31.07 -1.07 0.37
CA GLY A 150 31.99 -1.52 1.42
C GLY A 150 31.35 -1.50 2.81
N MET A 151 30.70 -0.38 3.18
CA MET A 151 30.01 -0.24 4.47
C MET A 151 28.88 -1.26 4.63
N ARG A 152 28.10 -1.50 3.57
CA ARG A 152 27.02 -2.51 3.59
C ARG A 152 27.56 -3.92 3.80
N ALA A 153 28.66 -4.27 3.13
CA ALA A 153 29.32 -5.57 3.34
C ALA A 153 29.79 -5.74 4.79
N LEU A 154 30.35 -4.68 5.40
CA LEU A 154 30.77 -4.68 6.80
C LEU A 154 29.58 -4.88 7.75
N MET A 155 28.49 -4.12 7.58
CA MET A 155 27.29 -4.26 8.41
C MET A 155 26.68 -5.66 8.31
N ASN A 156 26.60 -6.23 7.11
CA ASN A 156 26.09 -7.59 6.91
C ASN A 156 26.98 -8.65 7.59
N ALA A 157 28.31 -8.46 7.56
CA ALA A 157 29.24 -9.36 8.23
C ALA A 157 29.09 -9.30 9.76
N LEU A 158 28.90 -8.10 10.31
CA LEU A 158 28.65 -7.90 11.75
C LEU A 158 27.33 -8.55 12.19
N ASP A 159 26.25 -8.36 11.43
CA ASP A 159 24.95 -8.97 11.71
C ASP A 159 25.01 -10.51 11.64
N SER A 160 25.72 -11.05 10.65
CA SER A 160 25.95 -12.49 10.51
C SER A 160 26.74 -13.07 11.68
N ALA A 161 27.74 -12.35 12.19
CA ALA A 161 28.56 -12.79 13.32
C ALA A 161 27.83 -12.63 14.68
N HIS A 162 26.89 -11.69 14.76
CA HIS A 162 26.17 -11.36 15.99
C HIS A 162 24.67 -11.23 15.72
N PRO A 163 23.96 -12.37 15.53
CA PRO A 163 22.51 -12.36 15.36
C PRO A 163 21.85 -11.76 16.62
N GLY A 164 21.06 -10.70 16.43
CA GLY A 164 20.52 -9.87 17.52
C GLY A 164 21.16 -8.49 17.66
N GLY A 165 22.11 -8.13 16.79
CA GLY A 165 22.64 -6.77 16.67
C GLY A 165 23.54 -6.32 17.82
N LEU A 166 23.79 -5.02 17.90
CA LEU A 166 24.62 -4.41 18.96
C LEU A 166 24.04 -4.64 20.36
N ASP A 167 22.73 -4.85 20.49
CA ASP A 167 22.06 -5.11 21.76
C ASP A 167 22.51 -6.45 22.39
N ALA A 168 22.80 -7.46 21.56
CA ALA A 168 23.35 -8.73 22.01
C ALA A 168 24.82 -8.63 22.49
N LEU A 169 25.51 -7.53 22.17
CA LEU A 169 26.87 -7.24 22.59
C LEU A 169 26.91 -6.35 23.84
N THR A 170 25.96 -5.42 24.00
CA THR A 170 25.87 -4.53 25.17
C THR A 170 25.28 -5.23 26.40
N GLY A 171 24.41 -6.23 26.23
CA GLY A 171 23.85 -7.02 27.33
C GLY A 171 24.78 -8.07 27.96
N ARG A 172 26.04 -8.15 27.51
CA ARG A 172 27.06 -9.12 27.97
C ARG A 172 28.17 -8.50 28.85
N ARG A 173 27.89 -7.36 29.50
CA ARG A 173 28.75 -6.73 30.49
C ARG A 173 28.23 -6.93 31.90
#